data_AF-A0A8J3FNT9-F1
#
_entry.id   AF-A0A8J3FNT9-F1
#
_cell.length_a   1.000
_cell.length_b   1.000
_cell.length_c   1.000
_cell.angle_alpha   90.00
_cell.angle_beta   90.00
_cell.angle_gamma   90.00
#
_symmetry.space_group_name_H-M   'P 1'
#
loop_
_entity.id
_entity.type
_entity.pdbx_description
1 polymer ?
#
loop_
_entity_poly.entity_id
_entity_poly.type
_entity_poly.pdbx_seq_one_letter_code
_entity_poly.pdbx_strand_id
1 'polypeptide(L)'
;MTESMLALAKFARAQAALFGDLAAELEAAAQVPNLTADGDVEVPTGRGQRQQQILAVPGLATEDGMKSADVALAIDYDGPNTHTSLQALQKAGLVELVPGVTPQRWRLAPRYRTTSVVFMRMASRLRDGEWTTYGDISIAVRGDTKAARGVGQAAAALANFPHPERVLMDGGRINPKWRDSKNRGPEYCRELLEHQGIRFESDLADPAQRVTWDELRRRDESEPVVE
;
A
#
# COMPACT_ATOMS: atom_id res chain seq x y z
N MET A 1 -37.28 26.05 -37.65
CA MET A 1 -35.84 26.12 -37.34
C MET A 1 -35.57 26.66 -35.93
N THR A 2 -36.26 27.71 -35.49
CA THR A 2 -36.08 28.32 -34.15
C THR A 2 -36.44 27.40 -32.98
N GLU A 3 -37.51 26.61 -33.08
CA GLU A 3 -37.89 25.66 -32.01
C GLU A 3 -36.89 24.51 -31.82
N SER A 4 -36.39 23.94 -32.92
CA SER A 4 -35.38 22.87 -32.87
C SER A 4 -34.07 23.38 -32.27
N MET A 5 -33.66 24.61 -32.59
CA MET A 5 -32.50 25.26 -31.98
C MET A 5 -32.71 25.54 -30.49
N LEU A 6 -33.94 25.94 -30.09
CA LEU A 6 -34.28 26.15 -28.68
C LEU A 6 -34.26 24.83 -27.89
N ALA A 7 -34.75 23.73 -28.49
CA ALA A 7 -34.72 22.40 -27.89
C ALA A 7 -33.27 21.90 -27.72
N LEU A 8 -32.43 22.07 -28.75
CA LEU A 8 -31.02 21.71 -28.69
C LEU A 8 -30.28 22.52 -27.61
N ALA A 9 -30.57 23.83 -27.50
CA ALA A 9 -29.99 24.69 -26.47
C ALA A 9 -30.45 24.30 -25.05
N LYS A 10 -31.70 23.85 -24.87
CA LYS A 10 -32.19 23.34 -23.57
C LYS A 10 -31.51 22.03 -23.21
N PHE A 11 -31.38 21.11 -24.17
CA PHE A 11 -30.68 19.85 -23.98
C PHE A 11 -29.20 20.07 -23.62
N ALA A 12 -28.51 20.93 -24.35
CA ALA A 12 -27.12 21.27 -24.07
C ALA A 12 -26.93 21.86 -22.66
N ARG A 13 -27.85 22.71 -22.19
CA ARG A 13 -27.83 23.23 -20.81
C ARG A 13 -28.07 22.14 -19.76
N ALA A 14 -29.00 21.22 -20.02
CA ALA A 14 -29.26 20.10 -19.11
C ALA A 14 -28.05 19.17 -18.99
N GLN A 15 -27.39 18.85 -20.11
CA GLN A 15 -26.16 18.06 -20.11
C GLN A 15 -25.00 18.79 -19.44
N ALA A 16 -24.86 20.10 -19.64
CA ALA A 16 -23.83 20.90 -18.96
C ALA A 16 -24.05 20.94 -17.44
N ALA A 17 -25.31 21.01 -16.98
CA ALA A 17 -25.62 20.91 -15.56
C ALA A 17 -25.23 19.55 -14.99
N LEU A 18 -25.59 18.45 -15.67
CA LEU A 18 -25.21 17.10 -15.26
C LEU A 18 -23.69 16.89 -15.22
N PHE A 19 -22.96 17.40 -16.21
CA PHE A 19 -21.50 17.35 -16.20
C PHE A 19 -20.90 18.27 -15.14
N GLY A 20 -21.53 19.39 -14.82
CA GLY A 20 -21.17 20.27 -13.71
C GLY A 20 -21.35 19.59 -12.36
N ASP A 21 -22.46 18.88 -12.16
CA ASP A 21 -22.74 18.12 -10.94
C ASP A 21 -21.76 16.95 -10.79
N LEU A 22 -21.49 16.20 -11.87
CA LEU A 22 -20.48 15.14 -11.87
C LEU A 22 -19.07 15.70 -11.63
N ALA A 23 -18.72 16.83 -12.23
CA ALA A 23 -17.45 17.50 -11.98
C ALA A 23 -17.36 17.95 -10.52
N ALA A 24 -18.43 18.50 -9.94
CA ALA A 24 -18.48 18.87 -8.53
C ALA A 24 -18.40 17.65 -7.60
N GLU A 25 -19.01 16.52 -7.95
CA GLU A 25 -18.87 15.25 -7.22
C GLU A 25 -17.45 14.69 -7.31
N LEU A 26 -16.82 14.73 -8.49
CA LEU A 26 -15.43 14.33 -8.69
C LEU A 26 -14.46 15.27 -8.01
N GLU A 27 -14.71 16.58 -8.03
CA GLU A 27 -13.94 17.60 -7.32
C GLU A 27 -14.14 17.50 -5.81
N ALA A 28 -15.33 17.16 -5.32
CA ALA A 28 -15.58 16.88 -3.91
C ALA A 28 -14.93 15.55 -3.48
N ALA A 29 -14.90 14.55 -4.38
CA ALA A 29 -14.18 13.30 -4.16
C ALA A 29 -12.66 13.48 -4.26
N ALA A 30 -12.16 14.43 -5.06
CA ALA A 30 -10.75 14.81 -5.16
C ALA A 30 -10.33 15.79 -4.05
N GLN A 31 -11.26 16.64 -3.59
CA GLN A 31 -11.27 17.36 -2.32
C GLN A 31 -11.73 16.41 -1.21
N VAL A 32 -11.15 15.20 -1.19
CA VAL A 32 -10.71 14.65 0.09
C VAL A 32 -10.02 15.82 0.79
N PRO A 33 -10.36 16.14 2.05
CA PRO A 33 -9.70 17.20 2.77
C PRO A 33 -8.20 17.05 2.54
N ASN A 34 -7.55 18.16 2.20
CA ASN A 34 -6.11 18.25 2.18
C ASN A 34 -5.61 17.75 3.55
N LEU A 35 -5.28 16.46 3.64
CA LEU A 35 -4.76 15.80 4.84
C LEU A 35 -3.27 16.12 4.99
N THR A 36 -2.89 17.33 4.61
CA THR A 36 -1.79 18.08 5.24
C THR A 36 -2.14 18.52 6.66
N ALA A 37 -3.38 18.28 7.13
CA ALA A 37 -3.70 18.34 8.55
C ALA A 37 -3.23 17.05 9.25
N ASP A 38 -1.96 17.06 9.67
CA ASP A 38 -1.46 16.75 11.03
C ASP A 38 -2.20 15.71 11.91
N GLY A 39 -2.87 14.74 11.32
CA GLY A 39 -3.49 13.61 11.99
C GLY A 39 -2.63 12.39 11.76
N ASP A 40 -1.80 12.07 12.74
CA ASP A 40 -1.07 10.80 12.82
C ASP A 40 -1.95 9.65 12.33
N VAL A 41 -1.59 9.07 11.17
CA VAL A 41 -2.03 7.71 10.86
C VAL A 41 -1.13 6.78 11.67
N GLU A 42 -1.27 6.84 13.00
CA GLU A 42 -0.97 5.67 13.82
C GLU A 42 -1.86 4.56 13.28
N VAL A 43 -1.26 3.55 12.64
CA VAL A 43 -1.87 2.23 12.59
C VAL A 43 -2.16 1.90 14.05
N PRO A 44 -3.43 1.84 14.52
CA PRO A 44 -3.71 1.85 15.95
C PRO A 44 -2.95 0.72 16.65
N THR A 45 -1.91 1.09 17.38
CA THR A 45 -0.95 0.19 18.06
C THR A 45 -1.60 -0.56 19.22
N GLY A 46 -2.81 -0.19 19.62
CA GLY A 46 -3.61 -0.83 20.67
C GLY A 46 -4.42 -2.07 20.25
N ARG A 47 -4.21 -2.63 19.06
CA ARG A 47 -4.96 -3.80 18.58
C ARG A 47 -4.21 -5.10 18.85
N GLY A 48 -4.90 -6.07 19.45
CA GLY A 48 -4.33 -7.37 19.81
C GLY A 48 -3.67 -8.06 18.61
N GLN A 49 -2.63 -8.86 18.88
CA GLN A 49 -1.75 -9.50 17.89
C GLN A 49 -2.49 -10.11 16.69
N ARG A 50 -3.67 -10.70 16.91
CA ARG A 50 -4.50 -11.31 15.87
C ARG A 50 -5.03 -10.32 14.84
N GLN A 51 -5.48 -9.14 15.26
CA GLN A 51 -5.96 -8.11 14.33
C GLN A 51 -4.83 -7.56 13.45
N GLN A 52 -3.61 -7.49 13.98
CA GLN A 52 -2.44 -7.10 13.20
C GLN A 52 -2.09 -8.16 12.14
N GLN A 53 -2.18 -9.44 12.49
CA GLN A 53 -2.02 -10.54 11.53
C GLN A 53 -3.07 -10.49 10.42
N ILE A 54 -4.34 -10.23 10.74
CA ILE A 54 -5.40 -10.07 9.75
C ILE A 54 -5.09 -8.92 8.79
N LEU A 55 -4.73 -7.73 9.30
CA LEU A 55 -4.43 -6.57 8.45
C LEU A 55 -3.19 -6.77 7.57
N ALA A 56 -2.29 -7.67 7.97
CA ALA A 56 -1.12 -8.05 7.19
C ALA A 56 -1.41 -9.14 6.15
N VAL A 57 -2.66 -9.60 5.98
CA VAL A 57 -2.98 -10.59 4.94
C VAL A 57 -3.01 -9.92 3.56
N PRO A 58 -2.19 -10.39 2.59
CA PRO A 58 -2.01 -9.71 1.31
C PRO A 58 -3.28 -9.52 0.50
N GLY A 59 -4.12 -10.54 0.44
CA GLY A 59 -5.33 -10.49 -0.37
C GLY A 59 -6.32 -9.44 0.11
N LEU A 60 -6.24 -8.96 1.36
CA LEU A 60 -7.06 -7.84 1.82
C LEU A 60 -6.66 -6.51 1.16
N ALA A 61 -5.40 -6.36 0.72
CA ALA A 61 -4.96 -5.13 0.04
C ALA A 61 -5.45 -5.04 -1.42
N THR A 62 -6.03 -6.11 -1.97
CA THR A 62 -6.54 -6.17 -3.34
C THR A 62 -7.95 -5.60 -3.45
N GLU A 63 -8.35 -5.19 -4.67
CA GLU A 63 -9.72 -4.76 -4.95
C GLU A 63 -10.74 -5.90 -4.75
N ASP A 64 -10.36 -7.13 -5.08
CA ASP A 64 -11.20 -8.32 -4.95
C ASP A 64 -11.43 -8.72 -3.48
N GLY A 65 -10.46 -8.43 -2.61
CA GLY A 65 -10.50 -8.81 -1.21
C GLY A 65 -10.50 -10.33 -0.97
N MET A 66 -10.71 -10.73 0.27
CA MET A 66 -10.69 -12.13 0.71
C MET A 66 -11.95 -12.51 1.49
N LYS A 67 -12.34 -13.79 1.38
CA LYS A 67 -13.38 -14.34 2.25
C LYS A 67 -12.82 -14.48 3.67
N SER A 68 -13.68 -14.42 4.68
CA SER A 68 -13.26 -14.61 6.07
C SER A 68 -12.57 -15.97 6.29
N ALA A 69 -12.99 -17.02 5.58
CA ALA A 69 -12.35 -18.34 5.63
C ALA A 69 -10.93 -18.33 5.04
N ASP A 70 -10.73 -17.62 3.92
CA ASP A 70 -9.41 -17.51 3.27
C ASP A 70 -8.44 -16.70 4.14
N VAL A 71 -8.95 -15.65 4.81
CA VAL A 71 -8.18 -14.88 5.81
C VAL A 71 -7.79 -15.78 6.98
N ALA A 72 -8.74 -16.54 7.53
CA ALA A 72 -8.50 -17.44 8.66
C ALA A 72 -7.44 -18.50 8.33
N LEU A 73 -7.51 -19.06 7.12
CA LEU A 73 -6.51 -20.01 6.61
C LEU A 73 -5.12 -19.35 6.47
N ALA A 74 -5.07 -18.11 5.96
CA ALA A 74 -3.81 -17.41 5.74
C ALA A 74 -3.04 -17.06 7.04
N ILE A 75 -3.74 -16.98 8.19
CA ILE A 75 -3.13 -16.67 9.49
C ILE A 75 -3.18 -17.84 10.49
N ASP A 76 -3.51 -19.05 10.01
CA ASP A 76 -3.70 -20.26 10.83
C ASP A 76 -4.57 -20.00 12.08
N TYR A 77 -5.81 -19.57 11.82
CA TYR A 77 -6.73 -19.10 12.86
C TYR A 77 -8.16 -19.60 12.66
N ASP A 78 -8.97 -19.47 13.71
CA ASP A 78 -10.35 -19.91 13.72
C ASP A 78 -11.26 -19.01 12.87
N GLY A 79 -12.10 -19.64 12.03
CA GLY A 79 -12.98 -18.97 11.06
C GLY A 79 -14.02 -18.03 11.70
N PRO A 80 -14.83 -18.51 12.67
CA PRO A 80 -15.77 -17.68 13.42
C PRO A 80 -15.12 -16.45 14.08
N ASN A 81 -13.96 -16.63 14.72
CA ASN A 81 -13.23 -15.52 15.35
C ASN A 81 -12.65 -14.52 14.34
N THR A 82 -12.31 -14.99 13.14
CA THR A 82 -11.83 -14.14 12.04
C THR A 82 -12.94 -13.22 11.53
N HIS A 83 -14.16 -13.73 11.37
CA HIS A 83 -15.30 -12.92 10.94
C HIS A 83 -15.63 -11.80 11.95
N THR A 84 -15.69 -12.13 13.24
CA THR A 84 -15.91 -11.13 14.30
C THR A 84 -14.79 -10.09 14.36
N SER A 85 -13.54 -10.52 14.14
CA SER A 85 -12.39 -9.62 14.07
C SER A 85 -12.49 -8.67 12.87
N LEU A 86 -12.87 -9.17 11.69
CA LEU A 86 -13.09 -8.36 10.48
C LEU A 86 -14.23 -7.34 10.66
N GLN A 87 -15.32 -7.73 11.32
CA GLN A 87 -16.40 -6.79 11.68
C GLN A 87 -15.90 -5.67 12.60
N ALA A 88 -15.08 -5.98 13.60
CA ALA A 88 -14.48 -4.97 14.47
C ALA A 88 -13.53 -4.04 13.69
N LEU A 89 -12.73 -4.60 12.78
CA LEU A 89 -11.84 -3.83 11.91
C LEU A 89 -12.63 -2.91 10.95
N GLN A 90 -13.80 -3.34 10.48
CA GLN A 90 -14.69 -2.56 9.62
C GLN A 90 -15.34 -1.41 10.37
N LYS A 91 -15.88 -1.66 11.57
CA LYS A 91 -16.41 -0.60 12.44
C LYS A 91 -15.35 0.48 12.71
N ALA A 92 -14.09 0.08 12.76
CA ALA A 92 -12.97 0.97 12.95
C ALA A 92 -12.37 1.53 11.63
N GLY A 93 -13.04 1.31 10.50
CA GLY A 93 -12.69 1.90 9.20
C GLY A 93 -11.36 1.44 8.59
N LEU A 94 -10.82 0.28 9.02
CA LEU A 94 -9.58 -0.29 8.48
C LEU A 94 -9.82 -1.27 7.34
N VAL A 95 -10.96 -1.96 7.36
CA VAL A 95 -11.42 -2.84 6.29
C VAL A 95 -12.83 -2.45 5.88
N GLU A 96 -13.24 -2.85 4.71
CA GLU A 96 -14.58 -2.68 4.17
C GLU A 96 -15.05 -3.98 3.51
N LEU A 97 -16.36 -4.09 3.34
CA LEU A 97 -16.97 -5.14 2.55
C LEU A 97 -16.76 -4.83 1.07
N VAL A 98 -16.43 -5.85 0.28
CA VAL A 98 -16.47 -5.72 -1.18
C VAL A 98 -17.95 -5.68 -1.59
N PRO A 99 -18.42 -4.64 -2.29
CA PRO A 99 -19.82 -4.49 -2.64
C PRO A 99 -20.23 -5.51 -3.72
N GLY A 100 -21.44 -6.04 -3.61
CA GLY A 100 -22.07 -6.84 -4.67
C GLY A 100 -21.50 -8.24 -4.89
N VAL A 101 -20.59 -8.73 -4.05
CA VAL A 101 -19.98 -10.07 -4.21
C VAL A 101 -20.53 -11.09 -3.22
N THR A 102 -20.77 -12.30 -3.70
CA THR A 102 -21.09 -13.48 -2.89
C THR A 102 -20.16 -14.65 -3.25
N PRO A 103 -19.61 -15.39 -2.26
CA PRO A 103 -19.70 -15.14 -0.81
C PRO A 103 -18.98 -13.83 -0.41
N GLN A 104 -19.41 -13.24 0.71
CA GLN A 104 -18.93 -11.93 1.15
C GLN A 104 -17.40 -11.90 1.29
N ARG A 105 -16.80 -10.87 0.73
CA ARG A 105 -15.36 -10.59 0.82
C ARG A 105 -15.09 -9.31 1.57
N TRP A 106 -13.89 -9.24 2.15
CA TRP A 106 -13.37 -8.13 2.92
C TRP A 106 -12.09 -7.63 2.26
N ARG A 107 -11.88 -6.32 2.27
CA ARG A 107 -10.65 -5.69 1.78
C ARG A 107 -10.28 -4.54 2.71
N LEU A 108 -9.01 -4.13 2.73
CA LEU A 108 -8.57 -2.94 3.45
C LEU A 108 -9.36 -1.73 2.93
N ALA A 109 -9.64 -0.75 3.77
CA ALA A 109 -10.31 0.48 3.33
C ALA A 109 -9.42 1.22 2.28
N PRO A 110 -10.00 2.00 1.36
CA PRO A 110 -9.30 2.57 0.22
C PRO A 110 -7.99 3.29 0.59
N ARG A 111 -8.02 4.10 1.65
CA ARG A 111 -6.85 4.80 2.20
C ARG A 111 -5.65 3.91 2.55
N TYR A 112 -5.89 2.64 2.89
CA TYR A 112 -4.85 1.66 3.20
C TYR A 112 -4.43 0.85 1.97
N ARG A 113 -5.32 0.64 0.98
CA ARG A 113 -4.99 -0.04 -0.29
C ARG A 113 -4.15 0.83 -1.22
N THR A 114 -4.52 2.10 -1.39
CA THR A 114 -3.75 3.02 -2.25
C THR A 114 -2.34 3.19 -1.73
N THR A 115 -2.17 3.25 -0.39
CA THR A 115 -0.85 3.42 0.22
C THR A 115 0.07 2.21 -0.07
N SER A 116 -0.43 0.97 0.03
CA SER A 116 0.40 -0.22 -0.26
C SER A 116 0.79 -0.33 -1.74
N VAL A 117 -0.12 0.02 -2.65
CA VAL A 117 0.18 0.06 -4.10
C VAL A 117 1.29 1.07 -4.39
N VAL A 118 1.26 2.25 -3.77
CA VAL A 118 2.30 3.26 -3.97
C VAL A 118 3.63 2.82 -3.34
N PHE A 119 3.64 2.12 -2.19
CA PHE A 119 4.87 1.55 -1.65
C PHE A 119 5.50 0.52 -2.58
N MET A 120 4.68 -0.36 -3.16
CA MET A 120 5.16 -1.32 -4.16
C MET A 120 5.71 -0.62 -5.40
N ARG A 121 5.02 0.40 -5.91
CA ARG A 121 5.48 1.21 -7.04
C ARG A 121 6.85 1.85 -6.78
N MET A 122 7.07 2.38 -5.57
CA MET A 122 8.38 2.91 -5.18
C MET A 122 9.44 1.81 -5.10
N ALA A 123 9.13 0.68 -4.47
CA ALA A 123 10.05 -0.45 -4.36
C ALA A 123 10.45 -1.02 -5.73
N SER A 124 9.55 -1.03 -6.72
CA SER A 124 9.87 -1.46 -8.09
C SER A 124 10.84 -0.53 -8.84
N ARG A 125 11.16 0.65 -8.31
CA ARG A 125 12.15 1.56 -8.92
C ARG A 125 13.60 1.22 -8.59
N LEU A 126 13.81 0.24 -7.70
CA LEU A 126 15.14 -0.28 -7.40
C LEU A 126 15.63 -1.16 -8.54
N ARG A 127 16.85 -0.90 -8.98
CA ARG A 127 17.57 -1.70 -9.98
C ARG A 127 18.45 -2.71 -9.28
N ASP A 128 19.05 -3.61 -10.06
CA ASP A 128 19.97 -4.60 -9.52
C ASP A 128 21.19 -3.94 -8.88
N GLY A 129 21.65 -4.50 -7.77
CA GLY A 129 22.72 -3.94 -6.96
C GLY A 129 22.33 -2.71 -6.12
N GLU A 130 21.06 -2.32 -6.07
CA GLU A 130 20.58 -1.18 -5.29
C GLU A 130 19.73 -1.61 -4.09
N TRP A 131 19.75 -0.79 -3.04
CA TRP A 131 18.88 -0.97 -1.87
C TRP A 131 18.31 0.37 -1.40
N THR A 132 17.27 0.34 -0.57
CA THR A 132 16.68 1.55 0.04
C THR A 132 16.22 1.28 1.46
N THR A 133 15.69 2.28 2.15
CA THR A 133 15.13 2.11 3.49
C THR A 133 13.61 2.21 3.52
N TYR A 134 12.99 1.62 4.54
CA TYR A 134 11.57 1.86 4.84
C TYR A 134 11.27 3.36 5.01
N GLY A 135 12.23 4.13 5.54
CA GLY A 135 12.14 5.58 5.69
C GLY A 135 12.17 6.32 4.37
N ASP A 136 13.05 5.95 3.44
CA ASP A 136 13.14 6.58 2.12
C ASP A 136 11.86 6.34 1.31
N ILE A 137 11.31 5.13 1.33
CA ILE A 137 10.02 4.86 0.69
C ILE A 137 8.92 5.69 1.35
N SER A 138 8.91 5.80 2.68
CA SER A 138 7.94 6.65 3.40
C SER A 138 8.04 8.12 2.95
N ILE A 139 9.25 8.68 2.87
CA ILE A 139 9.46 10.07 2.47
C ILE A 139 9.10 10.26 0.99
N ALA A 140 9.42 9.31 0.11
CA ALA A 140 9.08 9.36 -1.30
C ALA A 140 7.55 9.44 -1.51
N VAL A 141 6.77 8.71 -0.69
CA VAL A 141 5.30 8.66 -0.78
C VAL A 141 4.60 9.77 -0.02
N ARG A 142 5.07 10.14 1.17
CA ARG A 142 4.36 11.05 2.10
C ARG A 142 5.11 12.32 2.47
N GLY A 143 6.40 12.41 2.14
CA GLY A 143 7.27 13.51 2.56
C GLY A 143 7.81 13.38 3.99
N ASP A 144 7.45 12.31 4.72
CA ASP A 144 7.91 12.05 6.09
C ASP A 144 8.26 10.57 6.31
N THR A 145 8.83 10.24 7.47
CA THR A 145 9.19 8.85 7.85
C THR A 145 8.08 8.11 8.60
N LYS A 146 6.91 8.72 8.84
CA LYS A 146 5.86 8.18 9.71
C LYS A 146 5.26 6.88 9.16
N ALA A 147 5.27 6.71 7.84
CA ALA A 147 4.78 5.50 7.19
C ALA A 147 5.81 4.37 7.09
N ALA A 148 7.05 4.54 7.55
CA ALA A 148 8.11 3.52 7.44
C ALA A 148 7.69 2.15 8.02
N ARG A 149 7.00 2.15 9.17
CA ARG A 149 6.44 0.91 9.74
C ARG A 149 5.42 0.25 8.81
N GLY A 150 4.57 1.06 8.17
CA GLY A 150 3.60 0.59 7.18
C GLY A 150 4.25 -0.01 5.94
N VAL A 151 5.36 0.58 5.46
CA VAL A 151 6.17 0.01 4.36
C VAL A 151 6.70 -1.36 4.77
N GLY A 152 7.29 -1.49 5.96
CA GLY A 152 7.80 -2.78 6.44
C GLY A 152 6.71 -3.85 6.61
N GLN A 153 5.51 -3.46 7.07
CA GLN A 153 4.36 -4.35 7.12
C GLN A 153 3.92 -4.79 5.72
N ALA A 154 3.86 -3.86 4.76
CA ALA A 154 3.51 -4.18 3.38
C ALA A 154 4.53 -5.12 2.72
N ALA A 155 5.84 -4.87 2.93
CA ALA A 155 6.91 -5.71 2.40
C ALA A 155 6.90 -7.14 2.98
N ALA A 156 6.56 -7.28 4.26
CA ALA A 156 6.46 -8.59 4.92
C ALA A 156 5.16 -9.34 4.58
N ALA A 157 4.07 -8.58 4.39
CA ALA A 157 2.77 -9.12 4.06
C ALA A 157 2.74 -9.59 2.61
N LEU A 158 2.90 -8.64 1.67
CA LEU A 158 2.47 -8.77 0.29
C LEU A 158 3.41 -9.69 -0.50
N ALA A 159 2.89 -10.83 -0.95
CA ALA A 159 3.66 -11.81 -1.72
C ALA A 159 4.20 -11.26 -3.06
N ASN A 160 3.56 -10.23 -3.60
CA ASN A 160 3.95 -9.55 -4.83
C ASN A 160 4.72 -8.24 -4.56
N PHE A 161 5.13 -7.96 -3.31
CA PHE A 161 5.96 -6.79 -3.04
C PHE A 161 7.27 -6.90 -3.85
N PRO A 162 7.67 -5.86 -4.60
CA PRO A 162 8.90 -5.91 -5.38
C PRO A 162 10.13 -5.95 -4.48
N HIS A 163 10.96 -6.97 -4.63
CA HIS A 163 12.26 -7.11 -3.95
C HIS A 163 12.24 -6.69 -2.46
N PRO A 164 11.39 -7.31 -1.61
CA PRO A 164 11.26 -6.94 -0.20
C PRO A 164 12.58 -7.09 0.58
N GLU A 165 13.51 -7.93 0.09
CA GLU A 165 14.88 -8.05 0.59
C GLU A 165 15.70 -6.75 0.46
N ARG A 166 15.45 -5.93 -0.57
CA ARG A 166 16.21 -4.68 -0.84
C ARG A 166 15.76 -3.49 0.00
N VAL A 167 14.72 -3.66 0.82
CA VAL A 167 14.20 -2.60 1.71
C VAL A 167 14.70 -2.85 3.13
N LEU A 168 15.72 -2.09 3.51
CA LEU A 168 16.49 -2.27 4.74
C LEU A 168 16.04 -1.29 5.84
N MET A 169 16.52 -1.54 7.06
CA MET A 169 16.43 -0.56 8.13
C MET A 169 17.41 0.59 7.89
N ASP A 170 17.26 1.65 8.68
CA ASP A 170 18.18 2.78 8.64
C ASP A 170 19.64 2.32 8.86
N GLY A 171 20.56 2.97 8.17
CA GLY A 171 21.98 2.60 8.13
C GLY A 171 22.31 1.32 7.33
N GLY A 172 21.37 0.79 6.53
CA GLY A 172 21.64 -0.37 5.65
C GLY A 172 21.66 -1.71 6.38
N ARG A 173 20.96 -1.81 7.52
CA ARG A 173 20.87 -3.04 8.31
C ARG A 173 19.71 -3.91 7.86
N ILE A 174 19.94 -5.21 7.73
CA ILE A 174 18.88 -6.19 7.55
C ILE A 174 18.06 -6.29 8.84
N ASN A 175 16.73 -6.27 8.73
CA ASN A 175 15.85 -6.43 9.89
C ASN A 175 16.04 -7.84 10.51
N PRO A 176 16.37 -7.97 11.82
CA PRO A 176 16.54 -9.29 12.45
C PRO A 176 15.31 -10.19 12.40
N LYS A 177 14.13 -9.57 12.25
CA LYS A 177 12.84 -10.26 12.13
C LYS A 177 12.43 -10.51 10.67
N TRP A 178 13.27 -10.15 9.70
CA TRP A 178 13.00 -10.40 8.29
C TRP A 178 12.82 -11.90 8.05
N ARG A 179 11.77 -12.25 7.33
CA ARG A 179 11.48 -13.61 6.89
C ARG A 179 10.95 -13.56 5.47
N ASP A 180 11.34 -14.51 4.64
CA ASP A 180 10.74 -14.69 3.32
C ASP A 180 9.49 -15.60 3.38
N SER A 181 8.87 -15.85 2.23
CA SER A 181 7.70 -16.73 2.12
C SER A 181 7.97 -18.19 2.49
N LYS A 182 9.24 -18.61 2.57
CA LYS A 182 9.69 -19.94 3.00
C LYS A 182 10.20 -19.93 4.45
N ASN A 183 9.96 -18.84 5.20
CA ASN A 183 10.37 -18.65 6.59
C ASN A 183 11.91 -18.69 6.82
N ARG A 184 12.70 -18.35 5.80
CA ARG A 184 14.16 -18.21 5.90
C ARG A 184 14.53 -16.89 6.59
N GLY A 185 15.62 -16.91 7.34
CA GLY A 185 16.05 -15.82 8.22
C GLY A 185 16.83 -14.69 7.52
N PRO A 186 17.28 -13.69 8.31
CA PRO A 186 18.07 -12.55 7.82
C PRO A 186 19.43 -12.96 7.23
N GLU A 187 19.98 -14.10 7.61
CA GLU A 187 21.22 -14.65 7.03
C GLU A 187 21.03 -14.98 5.54
N TYR A 188 19.90 -15.60 5.21
CA TYR A 188 19.54 -15.88 3.82
C TYR A 188 19.23 -14.58 3.03
N CYS A 189 18.65 -13.57 3.69
CA CYS A 189 18.48 -12.26 3.09
C CYS A 189 19.82 -11.65 2.67
N ARG A 190 20.83 -11.76 3.55
CA ARG A 190 22.19 -11.28 3.25
C ARG A 190 22.78 -11.99 2.03
N GLU A 191 22.75 -13.32 2.01
CA GLU A 191 23.24 -14.10 0.86
C GLU A 191 22.54 -13.68 -0.45
N LEU A 192 21.22 -13.49 -0.39
CA LEU A 192 20.44 -13.05 -1.54
C LEU A 192 20.85 -11.66 -2.03
N LEU A 193 21.06 -10.71 -1.13
CA LEU A 193 21.48 -9.34 -1.47
C LEU A 193 22.90 -9.32 -2.05
N GLU A 194 23.83 -10.09 -1.47
CA GLU A 194 25.18 -10.24 -1.99
C GLU A 194 25.19 -10.86 -3.39
N HIS A 195 24.34 -11.88 -3.64
CA HIS A 195 24.14 -12.46 -4.97
C HIS A 195 23.57 -11.47 -5.99
N GLN A 196 22.78 -10.50 -5.53
CA GLN A 196 22.24 -9.42 -6.36
C GLN A 196 23.22 -8.25 -6.55
N GLY A 197 24.45 -8.37 -6.04
CA GLY A 197 25.51 -7.38 -6.21
C GLY A 197 25.56 -6.29 -5.14
N ILE A 198 24.77 -6.40 -4.06
CA ILE A 198 24.84 -5.47 -2.93
C ILE A 198 26.01 -5.86 -2.04
N ARG A 199 26.92 -4.91 -1.82
CA ARG A 199 28.10 -5.10 -0.99
C ARG A 199 27.77 -4.79 0.47
N PHE A 200 28.40 -5.51 1.38
CA PHE A 200 28.30 -5.27 2.81
C PHE A 200 29.67 -4.94 3.39
N GLU A 201 29.73 -3.87 4.17
CA GLU A 201 30.83 -3.59 5.08
C GLU A 201 30.43 -4.04 6.48
N SER A 202 31.00 -5.16 6.92
CA SER A 202 30.61 -5.83 8.16
C SER A 202 29.13 -6.25 8.13
N ASP A 203 28.23 -5.56 8.83
CA ASP A 203 26.78 -5.84 8.85
C ASP A 203 25.92 -4.74 8.19
N LEU A 204 26.55 -3.80 7.50
CA LEU A 204 25.88 -2.67 6.85
C LEU A 204 26.03 -2.79 5.34
N ALA A 205 24.91 -2.65 4.63
CA ALA A 205 24.94 -2.51 3.18
C ALA A 205 25.68 -1.22 2.79
N ASP A 206 26.46 -1.30 1.71
CA ASP A 206 27.26 -0.18 1.22
C ASP A 206 26.37 1.04 0.92
N PRO A 207 26.59 2.19 1.61
CA PRO A 207 25.77 3.38 1.42
C PRO A 207 25.84 3.96 0.01
N ALA A 208 26.89 3.67 -0.77
CA ALA A 208 26.98 4.09 -2.17
C ALA A 208 25.94 3.39 -3.07
N GLN A 209 25.39 2.26 -2.61
CA GLN A 209 24.34 1.49 -3.30
C GLN A 209 22.93 1.85 -2.80
N ARG A 210 22.81 2.81 -1.87
CA ARG A 210 21.53 3.29 -1.35
C ARG A 210 20.86 4.22 -2.36
N VAL A 211 19.61 3.93 -2.68
CA VAL A 211 18.71 4.81 -3.41
C VAL A 211 17.87 5.58 -2.39
N THR A 212 18.04 6.90 -2.38
CA THR A 212 17.33 7.84 -1.50
C THR A 212 15.95 8.19 -2.04
N TRP A 213 15.12 8.79 -1.18
CA TRP A 213 13.73 9.13 -1.51
C TRP A 213 13.56 10.04 -2.74
N ASP A 214 14.50 10.95 -2.96
CA ASP A 214 14.50 11.91 -4.06
C ASP A 214 14.79 11.22 -5.39
N GLU A 215 15.72 10.27 -5.41
CA GLU A 215 16.01 9.44 -6.58
C GLU A 215 14.84 8.50 -6.91
N LEU A 216 14.21 7.89 -5.89
CA LEU A 216 12.99 7.08 -6.10
C LEU A 216 11.88 7.90 -6.77
N ARG A 217 11.64 9.14 -6.29
CA ARG A 217 10.63 10.03 -6.85
C ARG A 217 10.98 10.46 -8.28
N ARG A 218 12.24 10.86 -8.51
CA ARG A 218 12.73 11.24 -9.84
C ARG A 218 12.52 10.12 -10.86
N ARG A 219 12.80 8.87 -10.48
CA ARG A 219 12.57 7.70 -11.33
C ARG A 219 11.09 7.47 -11.61
N ASP A 220 10.26 7.55 -10.57
CA ASP A 220 8.81 7.38 -10.70
C ASP A 220 8.17 8.41 -11.65
N GLU A 221 8.63 9.66 -11.61
CA GLU A 221 8.19 10.73 -12.51
C GLU A 221 8.68 10.53 -13.96
N SER A 222 9.90 10.00 -14.14
CA SER A 222 10.49 9.78 -15.47
C SER A 222 10.01 8.53 -16.20
N GLU A 223 9.56 7.52 -15.45
CA GLU A 223 9.13 6.22 -15.97
C GLU A 223 7.69 5.94 -15.49
N PRO A 224 6.66 6.63 -16.04
CA PRO A 224 5.28 6.35 -15.66
C PRO A 224 4.95 4.88 -15.95
N VAL A 225 4.33 4.21 -14.99
CA VAL A 225 3.84 2.83 -15.17
C VAL A 225 2.82 2.85 -16.30
N VAL A 226 3.12 2.17 -17.40
CA VAL A 226 2.16 1.94 -18.47
C VAL A 226 1.10 0.99 -17.91
N GLU A 227 -0.14 1.46 -17.78
CA GLU A 227 -1.31 0.67 -17.35
C GLU A 227 -1.58 -0.52 -18.29
#